data_AF-A0A3M1AW86-F1
#
_entry.id   AF-A0A3M1AW86-F1
#
_cell.length_a   1.000
_cell.length_b   1.000
_cell.length_c   1.000
_cell.angle_alpha   90.00
_cell.angle_beta   90.00
_cell.angle_gamma   90.00
#
_symmetry.space_group_name_H-M   'P 1'
#
loop_
_entity.id
_entity.type
_entity.pdbx_description
1 polymer ?
#
loop_
_entity_poly.entity_id
_entity_poly.type
_entity_poly.pdbx_seq_one_letter_code
_entity_poly.pdbx_strand_id
1 'polypeptide(L)'
;MASRTFVPRTAKFILRPVLQNSFCAPCQKPGINTKSFFLLILCRWLVILHSTFLARNILSLFIQERTVKQLLARSRFVLAILIIVTSLGCDQATKKLAQTTLPRWHSLSFFGDTVRLQYVENPGVAFSIGAQWPENVRWWLFSVGQGLFLLILAAHFLRNLTLQRCQFFGFALILGGGFGNFFDRIFRDGRVIDFLNIGFGNLRTAIFNVADISITTGLLLLIYGLFLDHIQKKEDNLPLAGSPD
;
A
#
# COMPACT_ATOMS: atom_id res chain seq x y z
N MET A 1 -34.32 -43.97 70.54
CA MET A 1 -33.92 -44.63 69.28
C MET A 1 -33.37 -43.57 68.34
N ALA A 2 -32.10 -43.76 67.96
CA ALA A 2 -31.26 -43.15 66.90
C ALA A 2 -31.77 -41.94 66.10
N SER A 3 -30.97 -40.96 65.69
CA SER A 3 -29.59 -40.54 65.99
C SER A 3 -29.39 -39.22 65.24
N ARG A 4 -28.80 -38.22 65.90
CA ARG A 4 -28.37 -36.95 65.30
C ARG A 4 -27.16 -37.16 64.38
N THR A 5 -27.12 -36.49 63.24
CA THR A 5 -25.90 -36.16 62.48
C THR A 5 -26.09 -34.74 61.92
N PHE A 6 -25.58 -33.68 62.54
CA PHE A 6 -24.20 -33.17 62.52
C PHE A 6 -23.63 -33.03 61.11
N VAL A 7 -23.73 -31.81 60.55
CA VAL A 7 -23.00 -31.41 59.34
C VAL A 7 -21.92 -30.40 59.77
N PRO A 8 -20.63 -30.72 59.64
CA PRO A 8 -19.55 -29.86 60.09
C PRO A 8 -19.17 -28.80 59.04
N ARG A 9 -18.72 -27.63 59.54
CA ARG A 9 -17.88 -26.68 58.82
C ARG A 9 -16.41 -27.08 58.99
N THR A 10 -15.74 -27.48 57.90
CA THR A 10 -14.28 -27.38 57.69
C THR A 10 -14.04 -27.36 56.17
N ALA A 11 -13.68 -26.21 55.61
CA ALA A 11 -12.31 -25.84 55.23
C ALA A 11 -11.80 -26.49 53.92
N LYS A 12 -11.85 -25.65 52.86
CA LYS A 12 -10.82 -25.37 51.86
C LYS A 12 -10.53 -26.35 50.71
N PHE A 13 -10.50 -25.71 49.53
CA PHE A 13 -9.89 -26.09 48.25
C PHE A 13 -10.64 -27.13 47.41
N ILE A 14 -11.36 -26.64 46.39
CA ILE A 14 -11.13 -26.91 44.94
C ILE A 14 -12.20 -26.12 44.14
N LEU A 15 -11.69 -25.29 43.22
CA LEU A 15 -12.30 -24.56 42.09
C LEU A 15 -13.84 -24.43 41.94
N ARG A 16 -14.31 -23.17 41.86
CA ARG A 16 -15.46 -22.72 41.05
C ARG A 16 -14.92 -21.84 39.88
N PRO A 17 -15.70 -21.56 38.81
CA PRO A 17 -16.75 -22.35 38.17
C PRO A 17 -16.53 -22.44 36.63
N VAL A 18 -16.94 -23.54 36.01
CA VAL A 18 -17.16 -23.60 34.56
C VAL A 18 -18.62 -24.03 34.38
N LEU A 19 -19.28 -23.51 33.34
CA LEU A 19 -20.63 -23.81 32.87
C LEU A 19 -21.74 -22.90 33.42
N GLN A 20 -21.83 -21.69 32.86
CA GLN A 20 -23.10 -21.13 32.37
C GLN A 20 -22.84 -19.88 31.54
N ASN A 21 -22.77 -20.05 30.22
CA ASN A 21 -23.28 -19.13 29.19
C ASN A 21 -22.89 -19.67 27.80
N SER A 22 -23.64 -20.67 27.34
CA SER A 22 -23.65 -21.12 25.94
C SER A 22 -24.99 -20.71 25.32
N PHE A 23 -25.18 -19.40 25.15
CA PHE A 23 -26.13 -18.87 24.17
C PHE A 23 -25.33 -18.23 23.05
N CYS A 24 -24.91 -19.06 22.09
CA CYS A 24 -24.50 -18.59 20.78
C CYS A 24 -25.70 -17.89 20.14
N ALA A 25 -25.67 -16.57 20.08
CA ALA A 25 -26.52 -15.81 19.18
C ALA A 25 -26.23 -16.23 17.73
N PRO A 26 -27.22 -16.24 16.83
CA PRO A 26 -26.99 -16.59 15.44
C PRO A 26 -25.97 -15.61 14.85
N CYS A 27 -24.83 -16.15 14.42
CA CYS A 27 -23.78 -15.43 13.71
C CYS A 27 -24.39 -14.96 12.37
N GLN A 28 -24.95 -13.77 12.39
CA GLN A 28 -25.50 -13.11 11.23
C GLN A 28 -24.31 -12.80 10.32
N LYS A 29 -24.06 -13.68 9.34
CA LYS A 29 -23.08 -13.45 8.28
C LYS A 29 -23.35 -12.06 7.71
N PRO A 30 -22.43 -11.08 7.82
CA PRO A 30 -22.56 -9.89 7.02
C PRO A 30 -22.32 -10.37 5.59
N GLY A 31 -23.40 -10.43 4.82
CA GLY A 31 -23.32 -10.63 3.38
C GLY A 31 -22.46 -9.51 2.82
N ILE A 32 -21.17 -9.79 2.64
CA ILE A 32 -20.26 -8.94 1.88
C ILE A 32 -20.87 -8.89 0.48
N ASN A 33 -21.53 -7.78 0.19
CA ASN A 33 -22.18 -7.54 -1.08
C ASN A 33 -21.13 -7.77 -2.17
N THR A 34 -21.41 -8.69 -3.10
CA THR A 34 -20.51 -9.17 -4.18
C THR A 34 -19.88 -8.01 -4.98
N LYS A 35 -20.49 -6.82 -4.91
CA LYS A 35 -20.02 -5.54 -5.46
C LYS A 35 -18.66 -5.07 -4.90
N SER A 36 -18.33 -5.32 -3.63
CA SER A 36 -17.03 -4.94 -3.03
C SER A 36 -15.88 -5.82 -3.55
N PHE A 37 -16.17 -7.09 -3.86
CA PHE A 37 -15.22 -8.00 -4.49
C PHE A 37 -15.00 -7.65 -5.96
N PHE A 38 -16.05 -7.18 -6.65
CA PHE A 38 -15.98 -6.66 -8.01
C PHE A 38 -15.12 -5.39 -8.14
N LEU A 39 -15.04 -4.53 -7.11
CA LEU A 39 -14.19 -3.34 -7.14
C LEU A 39 -12.69 -3.67 -7.03
N LEU A 40 -12.34 -4.69 -6.23
CA LEU A 40 -10.98 -5.25 -6.20
C LEU A 40 -10.60 -5.91 -7.54
N ILE A 41 -11.57 -6.53 -8.21
CA ILE A 41 -11.41 -7.04 -9.59
C ILE A 41 -11.31 -5.88 -10.61
N LEU A 42 -12.02 -4.77 -10.43
CA LEU A 42 -11.88 -3.58 -11.29
C LEU A 42 -10.48 -2.95 -11.17
N CYS A 43 -9.92 -2.95 -9.96
CA CYS A 43 -8.53 -2.56 -9.73
C CYS A 43 -7.54 -3.51 -10.43
N ARG A 44 -7.85 -4.81 -10.50
CA ARG A 44 -7.12 -5.80 -11.30
C ARG A 44 -7.23 -5.52 -12.80
N TRP A 45 -8.37 -5.02 -13.30
CA TRP A 45 -8.54 -4.60 -14.70
C TRP A 45 -7.79 -3.30 -15.04
N LEU A 46 -7.68 -2.34 -14.12
CA LEU A 46 -6.89 -1.10 -14.34
C LEU A 46 -5.38 -1.37 -14.40
N VAL A 47 -4.88 -2.32 -13.59
CA VAL A 47 -3.48 -2.77 -13.66
C VAL A 47 -3.21 -3.54 -14.97
N ILE A 48 -4.17 -4.29 -15.49
CA ILE A 48 -4.10 -4.98 -16.80
C ILE A 48 -4.23 -3.99 -17.97
N LEU A 49 -4.99 -2.89 -17.81
CA LEU A 49 -5.08 -1.81 -18.80
C LEU A 49 -3.74 -1.05 -18.90
N HIS A 50 -3.03 -0.90 -17.77
CA HIS A 50 -1.68 -0.33 -17.72
C HIS A 50 -0.67 -1.17 -18.51
N SER A 51 -0.69 -2.50 -18.41
CA SER A 51 0.29 -3.37 -19.09
C SER A 51 0.05 -3.47 -20.60
N THR A 52 -1.20 -3.36 -21.05
CA THR A 52 -1.57 -3.42 -22.48
C THR A 52 -1.37 -2.09 -23.21
N PHE A 53 -1.59 -0.95 -22.55
CA PHE A 53 -1.26 0.38 -23.08
C PHE A 53 0.26 0.60 -23.18
N LEU A 54 1.01 0.01 -22.24
CA LEU A 54 2.47 -0.01 -22.26
C LEU A 54 3.02 -0.78 -23.45
N ALA A 55 2.44 -1.94 -23.77
CA ALA A 55 2.87 -2.79 -24.89
C ALA A 55 2.66 -2.13 -26.27
N ARG A 56 1.56 -1.37 -26.45
CA ARG A 56 1.25 -0.71 -27.74
C ARG A 56 2.19 0.46 -28.09
N ASN A 57 2.74 1.16 -27.10
CA ASN A 57 3.68 2.27 -27.33
C ASN A 57 5.14 1.83 -27.56
N ILE A 58 5.44 0.54 -27.43
CA ILE A 58 6.78 -0.04 -27.65
C ILE A 58 7.15 -0.09 -29.15
N LEU A 59 6.17 -0.14 -30.06
CA LEU A 59 6.41 -0.34 -31.48
C LEU A 59 6.76 0.94 -32.26
N SER A 60 6.53 2.13 -31.70
CA SER A 60 6.60 3.39 -32.47
C SER A 60 7.90 4.19 -32.31
N LEU A 61 8.91 3.70 -31.58
CA LEU A 61 10.03 4.54 -31.12
C LEU A 61 11.41 4.21 -31.70
N PHE A 62 11.47 3.64 -32.91
CA PHE A 62 12.73 3.29 -33.57
C PHE A 62 13.35 4.38 -34.47
N ILE A 63 12.80 5.60 -34.52
CA ILE A 63 13.30 6.66 -35.43
C ILE A 63 13.29 7.99 -34.66
N GLN A 64 14.45 8.65 -34.50
CA GLN A 64 14.56 9.82 -33.61
C GLN A 64 15.16 11.06 -34.29
N GLU A 65 14.28 11.94 -34.77
CA GLU A 65 14.52 13.36 -35.05
C GLU A 65 14.03 14.26 -33.89
N ARG A 66 14.47 15.53 -33.80
CA ARG A 66 14.16 16.49 -32.71
C ARG A 66 12.66 16.61 -32.36
N THR A 67 11.77 16.45 -33.34
CA THR A 67 10.31 16.51 -33.18
C THR A 67 9.76 15.31 -32.40
N VAL A 68 10.39 14.14 -32.53
CA VAL A 68 10.02 12.91 -31.82
C VAL A 68 10.29 13.03 -30.31
N LYS A 69 11.40 13.69 -29.91
CA LYS A 69 11.69 13.94 -28.49
C LYS A 69 10.62 14.81 -27.79
N GLN A 70 10.10 15.83 -28.47
CA GLN A 70 9.04 16.68 -27.92
C GLN A 70 7.68 15.97 -27.86
N LEU A 71 7.32 15.21 -28.89
CA LEU A 71 6.10 14.38 -28.90
C LEU A 71 6.17 13.29 -27.82
N LEU A 72 7.34 12.68 -27.63
CA LEU A 72 7.62 11.74 -26.55
C LEU A 72 7.50 12.37 -25.16
N ALA A 73 8.01 13.59 -24.98
CA ALA A 73 7.89 14.28 -23.69
C ALA A 73 6.42 14.57 -23.35
N ARG A 74 5.61 14.98 -24.34
CA ARG A 74 4.17 15.20 -24.17
C ARG A 74 3.42 13.90 -23.84
N SER A 75 3.67 12.82 -24.58
CA SER A 75 3.02 11.52 -24.31
C SER A 75 3.42 10.96 -22.95
N ARG A 76 4.68 11.12 -22.55
CA ARG A 76 5.18 10.73 -21.23
C ARG A 76 4.63 11.59 -20.11
N PHE A 77 4.41 12.89 -20.33
CA PHE A 77 3.70 13.74 -19.38
C PHE A 77 2.28 13.23 -19.15
N VAL A 78 1.52 12.98 -20.23
CA VAL A 78 0.15 12.45 -20.13
C VAL A 78 0.15 11.10 -19.41
N LEU A 79 1.08 10.20 -19.75
CA LEU A 79 1.22 8.91 -19.09
C LEU A 79 1.56 9.04 -17.61
N ALA A 80 2.47 9.96 -17.24
CA ALA A 80 2.82 10.24 -15.85
C ALA A 80 1.59 10.69 -15.05
N ILE A 81 0.82 11.65 -15.58
CA ILE A 81 -0.42 12.11 -14.95
C ILE A 81 -1.42 10.97 -14.83
N LEU A 82 -1.59 10.15 -15.86
CA LEU A 82 -2.49 9.01 -15.83
C LEU A 82 -2.12 8.01 -14.72
N ILE A 83 -0.84 7.66 -14.59
CA ILE A 83 -0.36 6.76 -13.52
C ILE A 83 -0.64 7.39 -12.15
N ILE A 84 -0.27 8.65 -11.95
CA ILE A 84 -0.44 9.34 -10.66
C ILE A 84 -1.92 9.40 -10.25
N VAL A 85 -2.78 9.85 -11.16
CA VAL A 85 -4.23 9.99 -10.92
C VAL A 85 -4.87 8.64 -10.68
N THR A 86 -4.49 7.61 -11.44
CA THR A 86 -5.05 6.26 -11.27
C THR A 86 -4.62 5.64 -9.94
N SER A 87 -3.33 5.74 -9.57
CA SER A 87 -2.85 5.27 -8.27
C SER A 87 -3.55 5.97 -7.11
N LEU A 88 -3.66 7.31 -7.17
CA LEU A 88 -4.37 8.12 -6.18
C LEU A 88 -5.85 7.74 -6.10
N GLY A 89 -6.53 7.62 -7.24
CA GLY A 89 -7.94 7.26 -7.32
C GLY A 89 -8.23 5.87 -6.76
N CYS A 90 -7.41 4.88 -7.10
CA CYS A 90 -7.53 3.53 -6.55
C CYS A 90 -7.31 3.49 -5.04
N ASP A 91 -6.30 4.21 -4.53
CA ASP A 91 -6.06 4.32 -3.09
C ASP A 91 -7.27 4.94 -2.36
N GLN A 92 -7.74 6.10 -2.82
CA GLN A 92 -8.87 6.78 -2.18
C GLN A 92 -10.18 5.98 -2.26
N ALA A 93 -10.42 5.30 -3.39
CA ALA A 93 -11.59 4.42 -3.54
C ALA A 93 -11.54 3.24 -2.56
N THR A 94 -10.38 2.58 -2.44
CA THR A 94 -10.22 1.43 -1.54
C THR A 94 -10.27 1.83 -0.07
N LYS A 95 -9.69 2.97 0.31
CA LYS A 95 -9.81 3.54 1.67
C LYS A 95 -11.25 3.92 2.01
N LYS A 96 -11.99 4.54 1.08
CA LYS A 96 -13.41 4.84 1.27
C LYS A 96 -14.24 3.57 1.43
N LEU A 97 -13.95 2.54 0.64
CA LEU A 97 -14.58 1.24 0.78
C LEU A 97 -14.28 0.64 2.15
N ALA A 98 -13.02 0.63 2.57
CA ALA A 98 -12.62 0.13 3.88
C ALA A 98 -13.35 0.86 5.02
N GLN A 99 -13.41 2.20 4.96
CA GLN A 99 -14.10 3.03 5.94
C GLN A 99 -15.60 2.72 6.07
N THR A 100 -16.26 2.34 4.98
CA THR A 100 -17.72 2.15 4.94
C THR A 100 -18.15 0.70 5.13
N THR A 101 -17.27 -0.27 4.85
CA THR A 101 -17.62 -1.70 4.84
C THR A 101 -16.94 -2.52 5.93
N LEU A 102 -15.77 -2.11 6.41
CA LEU A 102 -15.06 -2.87 7.44
C LEU A 102 -15.53 -2.49 8.85
N PRO A 103 -15.74 -3.47 9.74
CA PRO A 103 -16.05 -3.20 11.14
C PRO A 103 -14.83 -2.57 11.85
N ARG A 104 -15.06 -1.57 12.71
CA ARG A 104 -13.99 -0.82 13.41
C ARG A 104 -13.14 -1.64 14.39
N TRP A 105 -13.63 -2.80 14.84
CA TRP A 105 -13.01 -3.58 15.92
C TRP A 105 -12.80 -5.06 15.58
N HIS A 106 -13.08 -5.45 14.34
CA HIS A 106 -12.95 -6.83 13.90
C HIS A 106 -12.15 -6.89 12.61
N SER A 107 -11.31 -7.91 12.49
CA SER A 107 -10.64 -8.24 11.24
C SER A 107 -11.43 -9.30 10.48
N LEU A 108 -11.55 -9.11 9.16
CA LEU A 108 -12.06 -10.13 8.25
C LEU A 108 -10.88 -10.91 7.71
N SER A 109 -10.89 -12.23 7.88
CA SER A 109 -9.81 -13.12 7.48
C SER A 109 -10.19 -13.92 6.24
N PHE A 110 -9.26 -14.04 5.29
CA PHE A 110 -9.43 -14.73 4.02
C PHE A 110 -8.25 -15.67 3.75
N PHE A 111 -8.50 -16.72 2.95
CA PHE A 111 -7.49 -17.69 2.50
C PHE A 111 -6.70 -18.34 3.63
N GLY A 112 -7.39 -18.85 4.66
CA GLY A 112 -6.70 -19.46 5.80
C GLY A 112 -5.80 -18.47 6.54
N ASP A 113 -6.27 -17.22 6.66
CA ASP A 113 -5.62 -16.14 7.39
C ASP A 113 -4.43 -15.44 6.70
N THR A 114 -4.16 -15.80 5.45
CA THR A 114 -3.14 -15.11 4.64
C THR A 114 -3.45 -13.65 4.41
N VAL A 115 -4.73 -13.30 4.21
CA VAL A 115 -5.15 -11.90 4.00
C VAL A 115 -6.14 -11.52 5.08
N ARG A 116 -5.83 -10.46 5.83
CA ARG A 116 -6.74 -9.84 6.80
C ARG A 116 -7.09 -8.43 6.35
N LEU A 117 -8.38 -8.09 6.43
CA LEU A 117 -8.88 -6.74 6.25
C LEU A 117 -9.31 -6.17 7.60
N GLN A 118 -8.72 -5.04 8.00
CA GLN A 118 -8.99 -4.40 9.30
C GLN A 118 -8.86 -2.88 9.16
N TYR A 119 -9.94 -2.14 9.38
CA TYR A 119 -9.90 -0.68 9.34
C TYR A 119 -9.08 -0.11 10.49
N VAL A 120 -8.04 0.66 10.17
CA VAL A 120 -7.20 1.39 11.13
C VAL A 120 -6.95 2.81 10.64
N GLU A 121 -7.11 3.79 11.52
CA GLU A 121 -6.65 5.15 11.28
C GLU A 121 -5.27 5.33 11.92
N ASN A 122 -4.23 5.34 11.11
CA ASN A 122 -2.85 5.41 11.54
C ASN A 122 -2.37 6.88 11.59
N PRO A 123 -2.06 7.43 12.78
CA PRO A 123 -1.51 8.78 12.90
C PRO A 123 0.00 8.86 12.62
N GLY A 124 0.66 7.72 12.46
CA GLY A 124 2.09 7.62 12.15
C GLY A 124 2.39 7.52 10.66
N VAL A 125 3.60 7.05 10.36
CA VAL A 125 4.00 6.58 9.02
C VAL A 125 3.91 5.05 8.96
N ALA A 126 4.56 4.42 7.97
CA ALA A 126 4.67 2.97 7.87
C ALA A 126 5.06 2.34 9.22
N PHE A 127 4.48 1.18 9.54
CA PHE A 127 4.65 0.49 10.83
C PHE A 127 4.23 1.31 12.06
N SER A 128 3.36 2.32 11.86
CA SER A 128 2.90 3.25 12.90
C SER A 128 4.04 4.02 13.60
N ILE A 129 5.19 4.17 12.95
CA ILE A 129 6.32 4.92 13.50
C ILE A 129 5.88 6.38 13.70
N GLY A 130 6.22 6.94 14.86
CA GLY A 130 5.84 8.31 15.25
C GLY A 130 4.37 8.47 15.64
N ALA A 131 3.57 7.41 15.72
CA ALA A 131 2.18 7.49 16.16
C ALA A 131 2.02 8.08 17.56
N GLN A 132 2.98 7.81 18.46
CA GLN A 132 3.01 8.28 19.85
C GLN A 132 3.66 9.66 20.03
N TRP A 133 4.15 10.28 18.95
CA TRP A 133 4.76 11.61 19.03
C TRP A 133 3.73 12.70 19.27
N PRO A 134 4.16 13.86 19.81
CA PRO A 134 3.29 15.02 19.97
C PRO A 134 2.59 15.39 18.66
N GLU A 135 1.32 15.80 18.74
CA GLU A 135 0.48 16.05 17.57
C GLU A 135 1.06 17.13 16.65
N ASN A 136 1.60 18.20 17.23
CA ASN A 136 2.29 19.27 16.50
C ASN A 136 3.49 18.73 15.70
N VAL A 137 4.28 17.82 16.28
CA VAL A 137 5.43 17.21 15.61
C VAL A 137 4.98 16.35 14.43
N ARG A 138 3.95 15.52 14.62
CA ARG A 138 3.36 14.71 13.54
C ARG A 138 2.82 15.59 12.42
N TRP A 139 2.10 16.66 12.76
CA TRP A 139 1.55 17.57 11.76
C TRP A 139 2.64 18.20 10.89
N TRP A 140 3.68 18.78 11.51
CA TRP A 140 4.78 19.39 10.78
C TRP A 140 5.58 18.40 9.94
N LEU A 141 5.91 17.22 10.47
CA LEU A 141 6.72 16.24 9.73
C LEU A 141 5.92 15.49 8.67
N PHE A 142 4.76 14.95 9.05
CA PHE A 142 4.01 14.02 8.22
C PHE A 142 3.05 14.71 7.27
N SER A 143 2.59 15.93 7.58
CA SER A 143 1.80 16.73 6.64
C SER A 143 2.71 17.69 5.89
N VAL A 144 3.27 18.70 6.56
CA VAL A 144 4.07 19.73 5.87
C VAL A 144 5.33 19.16 5.23
N GLY A 145 6.11 18.37 5.97
CA GLY A 145 7.34 17.75 5.47
C GLY A 145 7.08 16.80 4.30
N GLN A 146 6.07 15.94 4.39
CA GLN A 146 5.68 15.08 3.27
C GLN A 146 5.22 15.89 2.06
N GLY A 147 4.40 16.93 2.26
CA GLY A 147 3.92 17.80 1.19
C GLY A 147 5.09 18.47 0.44
N LEU A 148 6.05 19.04 1.18
CA LEU A 148 7.26 19.61 0.60
C LEU A 148 8.10 18.58 -0.16
N PHE A 149 8.29 17.39 0.41
CA PHE A 149 9.00 16.30 -0.26
C PHE A 149 8.33 15.92 -1.59
N LEU A 150 6.99 15.77 -1.61
CA LEU A 150 6.25 15.45 -2.83
C LEU A 150 6.33 16.56 -3.87
N LEU A 151 6.30 17.83 -3.46
CA LEU A 151 6.47 18.97 -4.37
C LEU A 151 7.85 18.96 -5.03
N ILE A 152 8.91 18.76 -4.23
CA ILE A 152 10.29 18.69 -4.74
C ILE A 152 10.44 17.49 -5.69
N LEU A 153 9.90 16.33 -5.31
CA LEU A 153 9.95 15.11 -6.11
C LEU A 153 9.19 15.27 -7.43
N ALA A 154 8.00 15.88 -7.40
CA ALA A 154 7.21 16.17 -8.59
C ALA A 154 7.93 17.16 -9.51
N ALA A 155 8.51 18.23 -8.96
CA ALA A 155 9.28 19.19 -9.74
C ALA A 155 10.50 18.53 -10.40
N HIS A 156 11.21 17.65 -9.70
CA HIS A 156 12.31 16.89 -10.27
C HIS A 156 11.85 15.96 -11.41
N PHE A 157 10.78 15.21 -11.16
CA PHE A 157 10.24 14.25 -12.13
C PHE A 157 9.73 14.94 -13.40
N LEU A 158 8.98 16.04 -13.26
CA LEU A 158 8.39 16.78 -14.38
C LEU A 158 9.44 17.51 -15.23
N ARG A 159 10.59 17.88 -14.65
CA ARG A 159 11.72 18.44 -15.42
C ARG A 159 12.43 17.39 -16.27
N ASN A 160 12.38 16.13 -15.88
CA ASN A 160 13.15 15.04 -16.49
C ASN A 160 12.24 13.87 -16.90
N LEU A 161 11.28 14.11 -17.79
CA LEU A 161 10.39 13.03 -18.23
C LEU A 161 11.06 12.03 -19.17
N THR A 162 12.28 12.30 -19.63
CA THR A 162 13.08 11.41 -20.48
C THR A 162 13.88 10.36 -19.71
N LEU A 163 13.60 10.17 -18.41
CA LEU A 163 14.21 9.13 -17.57
C LEU A 163 14.08 7.73 -18.19
N GLN A 164 14.92 6.81 -17.74
CA GLN A 164 14.76 5.40 -18.10
C GLN A 164 13.41 4.85 -17.64
N ARG A 165 12.96 3.75 -18.24
CA ARG A 165 11.62 3.19 -17.99
C ARG A 165 11.40 2.90 -16.50
N CYS A 166 12.30 2.20 -15.85
CA CYS A 166 12.19 1.83 -14.43
C CYS A 166 12.11 3.08 -13.54
N GLN A 167 12.97 4.08 -13.81
CA GLN A 167 12.95 5.35 -13.10
C GLN A 167 11.64 6.11 -13.28
N PHE A 168 11.14 6.20 -14.52
CA PHE A 168 9.91 6.90 -14.85
C PHE A 168 8.69 6.30 -14.15
N PHE A 169 8.51 4.97 -14.21
CA PHE A 169 7.42 4.31 -13.49
C PHE A 169 7.61 4.40 -11.98
N GLY A 170 8.85 4.30 -11.49
CA GLY A 170 9.18 4.46 -10.09
C GLY A 170 8.73 5.79 -9.51
N PHE A 171 9.11 6.91 -10.14
CA PHE A 171 8.68 8.25 -9.72
C PHE A 171 7.17 8.43 -9.81
N ALA A 172 6.52 8.00 -10.90
CA ALA A 172 5.08 8.16 -11.07
C ALA A 172 4.29 7.40 -9.99
N LEU A 173 4.71 6.18 -9.63
CA LEU A 173 4.08 5.39 -8.58
C LEU A 173 4.32 5.95 -7.17
N ILE A 174 5.54 6.42 -6.88
CA ILE A 174 5.85 7.07 -5.59
C ILE A 174 5.03 8.34 -5.42
N LEU A 175 4.91 9.17 -6.47
CA LEU A 175 4.07 10.37 -6.43
C LEU A 175 2.60 10.02 -6.27
N GLY A 176 2.07 9.06 -7.04
CA GLY A 176 0.68 8.61 -6.93
C GLY A 176 0.30 8.12 -5.53
N GLY A 177 1.08 7.19 -4.98
CA GLY A 177 0.85 6.68 -3.62
C GLY A 177 1.14 7.73 -2.55
N GLY A 178 2.20 8.52 -2.73
CA GLY A 178 2.57 9.62 -1.84
C GLY A 178 1.46 10.65 -1.70
N PHE A 179 0.88 11.10 -2.81
CA PHE A 179 -0.28 11.99 -2.81
C PHE A 179 -1.52 11.32 -2.19
N GLY A 180 -1.71 10.01 -2.32
CA GLY A 180 -2.80 9.27 -1.67
C GLY A 180 -2.75 9.32 -0.14
N ASN A 181 -1.58 9.07 0.44
CA ASN A 181 -1.38 9.19 1.88
C ASN A 181 -1.37 10.65 2.35
N PHE A 182 -0.81 11.57 1.56
CA PHE A 182 -0.81 13.00 1.88
C PHE A 182 -2.24 13.56 1.91
N PHE A 183 -3.09 13.16 0.95
CA PHE A 183 -4.51 13.56 0.91
C PHE A 183 -5.21 13.18 2.22
N ASP A 184 -5.07 11.94 2.67
CA ASP A 184 -5.65 11.51 3.95
C ASP A 184 -5.19 12.40 5.11
N ARG A 185 -3.90 12.72 5.20
CA ARG A 185 -3.37 13.54 6.30
C ARG A 185 -3.96 14.93 6.33
N ILE A 186 -4.21 15.54 5.18
CA ILE A 186 -4.84 16.86 5.09
C ILE A 186 -6.32 16.80 5.51
N PHE A 187 -7.04 15.75 5.13
CA PHE A 187 -8.50 15.67 5.30
C PHE A 187 -8.97 14.83 6.51
N ARG A 188 -8.04 14.19 7.23
CA ARG A 188 -8.35 13.26 8.34
C ARG A 188 -7.49 13.54 9.58
N ASP A 189 -7.26 14.82 9.87
CA ASP A 189 -6.52 15.29 11.05
C ASP A 189 -5.15 14.59 11.22
N GLY A 190 -4.37 14.52 10.14
CA GLY A 190 -3.03 13.93 10.15
C GLY A 190 -3.00 12.39 10.16
N ARG A 191 -4.14 11.71 10.00
CA ARG A 191 -4.23 10.24 9.98
C ARG A 191 -4.34 9.69 8.55
N VAL A 192 -3.89 8.46 8.37
CA VAL A 192 -3.99 7.69 7.11
C VAL A 192 -4.86 6.46 7.35
N ILE A 193 -5.73 6.09 6.40
CA ILE A 193 -6.47 4.84 6.50
C ILE A 193 -5.60 3.68 6.04
N ASP A 194 -5.36 2.74 6.94
CA ASP A 194 -4.74 1.45 6.66
C ASP A 194 -5.79 0.35 6.80
N PHE A 195 -5.72 -0.67 5.94
CA PHE A 195 -6.76 -1.71 5.94
C PHE A 195 -6.32 -3.11 5.55
N LEU A 196 -5.14 -3.28 4.95
CA LEU A 196 -4.68 -4.55 4.41
C LEU A 196 -3.53 -5.11 5.25
N ASN A 197 -3.62 -6.38 5.59
CA ASN A 197 -2.57 -7.09 6.31
C ASN A 197 -2.33 -8.47 5.68
N ILE A 198 -1.08 -8.79 5.32
CA ILE A 198 -0.72 -10.04 4.65
C ILE A 198 0.17 -10.86 5.60
N GLY A 199 -0.05 -12.17 5.66
CA GLY A 199 0.72 -13.06 6.51
C GLY A 199 0.86 -14.48 5.97
N PHE A 200 1.91 -15.17 6.41
CA PHE A 200 2.15 -16.59 6.15
C PHE A 200 2.62 -17.25 7.44
N GLY A 201 1.80 -18.15 7.99
CA GLY A 201 2.06 -18.75 9.31
C GLY A 201 2.15 -17.68 10.40
N ASN A 202 3.29 -17.63 11.10
CA ASN A 202 3.54 -16.67 12.18
C ASN A 202 4.07 -15.31 11.68
N LEU A 203 4.50 -15.19 10.43
CA LEU A 203 5.05 -13.96 9.87
C LEU A 203 3.94 -13.14 9.23
N ARG A 204 3.86 -11.85 9.57
CA ARG A 204 2.86 -10.93 9.02
C ARG A 204 3.47 -9.55 8.77
N THR A 205 2.93 -8.86 7.78
CA THR A 205 3.23 -7.45 7.53
C THR A 205 2.60 -6.57 8.61
N ALA A 206 2.95 -5.28 8.63
CA ALA A 206 2.10 -4.26 9.23
C ALA A 206 0.77 -4.15 8.47
N ILE A 207 -0.18 -3.38 8.99
CA ILE A 207 -1.37 -2.99 8.23
C ILE A 207 -0.96 -1.84 7.31
N PHE A 208 -1.33 -1.92 6.05
CA PHE A 208 -0.97 -0.96 5.01
C PHE A 208 -2.14 -0.71 4.06
N ASN A 209 -1.95 0.17 3.08
CA ASN A 209 -2.96 0.52 2.08
C ASN A 209 -2.40 0.43 0.64
N VAL A 210 -3.22 0.79 -0.35
CA VAL A 210 -2.83 0.73 -1.77
C VAL A 210 -1.76 1.77 -2.12
N ALA A 211 -1.79 2.95 -1.49
CA ALA A 211 -0.73 3.94 -1.61
C ALA A 211 0.64 3.38 -1.18
N ASP A 212 0.71 2.61 -0.08
CA ASP A 212 1.95 1.99 0.38
C ASP A 212 2.49 0.95 -0.59
N ILE A 213 1.61 0.18 -1.25
CA ILE A 213 1.98 -0.74 -2.32
C ILE A 213 2.59 0.06 -3.49
N SER A 214 1.92 1.14 -3.92
CA SER A 214 2.41 2.01 -5.01
C SER A 214 3.79 2.60 -4.69
N ILE A 215 3.98 3.13 -3.47
CA ILE A 215 5.27 3.67 -3.03
C ILE A 215 6.35 2.58 -3.01
N THR A 216 6.06 1.42 -2.42
CA THR A 216 7.03 0.32 -2.29
C THR A 216 7.43 -0.23 -3.67
N THR A 217 6.46 -0.48 -4.55
CA THR A 217 6.74 -0.89 -5.93
C THR A 217 7.54 0.17 -6.68
N GLY A 218 7.18 1.44 -6.53
CA GLY A 218 7.92 2.53 -7.17
C GLY A 218 9.38 2.62 -6.69
N LEU A 219 9.62 2.46 -5.39
CA LEU A 219 10.95 2.42 -4.80
C LEU A 219 11.78 1.24 -5.33
N LEU A 220 11.19 0.04 -5.40
CA LEU A 220 11.86 -1.14 -5.95
C LEU A 220 12.23 -0.93 -7.43
N LEU A 221 11.36 -0.29 -8.22
CA LEU A 221 11.67 0.04 -9.62
C LEU A 221 12.81 1.06 -9.73
N LEU A 222 12.87 2.06 -8.85
CA LEU A 222 13.99 3.01 -8.82
C LEU A 222 15.31 2.29 -8.53
N ILE A 223 15.34 1.45 -7.48
CA ILE A 223 16.52 0.67 -7.10
C ILE A 223 16.95 -0.25 -8.24
N TYR A 224 16.00 -0.95 -8.85
CA TYR A 224 16.29 -1.83 -9.99
C TYR A 224 16.83 -1.05 -11.19
N GLY A 225 16.26 0.11 -11.50
CA GLY A 225 16.76 1.00 -12.56
C GLY A 225 18.20 1.46 -12.32
N LEU A 226 18.55 1.82 -11.08
CA LEU A 226 19.91 2.19 -10.71
C LEU A 226 20.90 1.02 -10.86
N PHE A 227 20.47 -0.21 -10.57
CA PHE A 227 21.30 -1.40 -10.74
C PHE A 227 21.58 -1.67 -12.22
N LEU A 228 20.58 -1.54 -13.09
CA LEU A 228 20.74 -1.67 -14.54
C LEU A 228 21.68 -0.59 -15.12
N ASP A 229 21.52 0.66 -14.69
CA ASP A 229 22.41 1.76 -15.07
C ASP A 229 23.88 1.47 -14.71
N HIS A 230 24.11 0.81 -13.57
CA HIS A 230 25.44 0.45 -13.12
C HIS A 230 26.07 -0.68 -13.95
N ILE A 231 25.29 -1.72 -14.30
CA ILE A 231 25.76 -2.82 -15.15
C ILE A 231 26.16 -2.30 -16.52
N GLN A 232 25.31 -1.48 -17.15
CA GLN A 232 25.55 -0.95 -18.49
C GLN A 232 26.84 -0.11 -18.54
N LYS A 233 27.04 0.77 -17.55
CA LYS A 233 28.28 1.54 -17.44
C LYS A 233 29.51 0.67 -17.27
N LYS A 234 29.41 -0.47 -16.60
CA LYS A 234 30.55 -1.37 -16.40
C LYS A 234 30.96 -2.06 -17.71
N GLU A 235 29.99 -2.46 -18.53
CA GLU A 235 30.24 -3.03 -19.85
C GLU A 235 30.87 -2.02 -20.80
N ASP A 236 30.38 -0.78 -20.82
CA ASP A 236 30.92 0.31 -21.66
C ASP A 236 32.39 0.66 -21.33
N ASN A 237 32.84 0.38 -20.10
CA ASN A 237 34.20 0.66 -19.64
C ASN A 237 35.15 -0.55 -19.74
N LEU A 238 34.70 -1.70 -20.26
CA LEU A 238 35.56 -2.86 -20.44
C LEU A 238 36.47 -2.63 -21.65
N PRO A 239 37.81 -2.69 -21.51
CA PRO A 239 38.71 -2.53 -22.66
C PRO A 239 38.40 -3.61 -23.68
N LEU A 240 38.26 -3.21 -24.95
CA LEU A 240 37.96 -4.14 -26.03
C LEU A 240 39.08 -5.18 -26.07
N ALA A 241 38.75 -6.43 -25.76
CA ALA A 241 39.71 -7.52 -25.82
C ALA A 241 40.30 -7.55 -27.23
N GLY A 242 41.64 -7.54 -27.29
CA GLY A 242 42.43 -7.17 -28.45
C GLY A 242 41.99 -7.79 -29.77
N SER A 243 42.12 -7.00 -30.84
CA SER A 243 42.27 -7.53 -32.18
C SER A 243 43.47 -8.50 -32.20
N PRO A 244 43.33 -9.72 -32.74
CA PRO A 244 44.50 -10.52 -33.07
C PRO A 244 45.29 -9.77 -34.15
N ASP A 245 46.55 -9.47 -33.85
CA ASP A 245 47.56 -9.01 -34.82
C ASP A 245 47.88 -10.12 -35.85
#